data_AF-A0A848TCH3-F1
#
_entry.id   AF-A0A848TCH3-F1
#
_cell.length_a   1.000
_cell.length_b   1.000
_cell.length_c   1.000
_cell.angle_alpha   90.00
_cell.angle_beta   90.00
_cell.angle_gamma   90.00
#
_symmetry.space_group_name_H-M   'P 1'
#
loop_
_entity.id
_entity.type
_entity.pdbx_description
1 polymer ?
#
loop_
_entity_poly.entity_id
_entity_poly.type
_entity_poly.pdbx_seq_one_letter_code
_entity_poly.pdbx_strand_id
1 'polypeptide(L)'
;AGMFSAARVWWLFRLMGKSDIAVLDGGYPKWLAEGREVEDMAPIMRDRHITVSRQNHLVKDVTQVAAASKLKDHEIVDARSPARFRGEEAEPREGLRAGHIPGSKNVHYRSLLSSDGTMKSPDALKKVFEVAGVDLKRPVITSCGSGVTAAILSLALERIGHKDHSLYDGSWAEWGAFDYLPVEKG
;
A
#
# COMPACT_ATOMS: atom_id res chain seq x y z
N ALA A 1 5.19 -12.25 -9.63
CA ALA A 1 5.12 -11.73 -8.25
C ALA A 1 3.66 -11.76 -7.78
N GLY A 2 3.30 -12.65 -6.84
CA GLY A 2 1.91 -12.79 -6.38
C GLY A 2 1.46 -11.70 -5.40
N MET A 3 2.37 -11.20 -4.56
CA MET A 3 2.02 -10.24 -3.50
C MET A 3 1.68 -8.84 -4.01
N PHE A 4 2.16 -8.47 -5.20
CA PHE A 4 2.01 -7.11 -5.76
C PHE A 4 0.55 -6.69 -5.93
N SER A 5 -0.30 -7.57 -6.44
CA SER A 5 -1.73 -7.33 -6.64
C SER A 5 -2.61 -7.94 -5.54
N ALA A 6 -2.18 -9.03 -4.90
CA ALA A 6 -2.98 -9.71 -3.88
C ALA A 6 -3.26 -8.83 -2.66
N ALA A 7 -2.30 -8.01 -2.22
CA ALA A 7 -2.50 -7.08 -1.11
C ALA A 7 -3.60 -6.05 -1.42
N ARG A 8 -3.70 -5.57 -2.67
CA ARG A 8 -4.76 -4.64 -3.09
C ARG A 8 -6.14 -5.29 -3.01
N VAL A 9 -6.26 -6.54 -3.44
CA VAL A 9 -7.53 -7.28 -3.37
C VAL A 9 -7.91 -7.56 -1.91
N TRP A 10 -6.95 -7.97 -1.08
CA TRP A 10 -7.15 -8.12 0.36
C TRP A 10 -7.68 -6.84 1.02
N TRP A 11 -7.07 -5.68 0.71
CA TRP A 11 -7.54 -4.39 1.22
C TRP A 11 -8.96 -4.07 0.73
N LEU A 12 -9.27 -4.34 -0.54
CA LEU A 12 -10.60 -4.07 -1.12
C LEU A 12 -11.69 -4.92 -0.45
N PHE A 13 -11.43 -6.20 -0.18
CA PHE A 13 -12.35 -7.05 0.59
C PHE A 13 -12.62 -6.46 1.98
N ARG A 14 -11.58 -6.01 2.68
CA ARG A 14 -11.72 -5.35 3.99
C ARG A 14 -12.49 -4.03 3.88
N LEU A 15 -12.22 -3.22 2.87
CA LEU A 15 -12.98 -2.00 2.58
C LEU A 15 -14.47 -2.30 2.37
N MET A 16 -14.82 -3.45 1.81
CA MET A 16 -16.21 -3.89 1.62
C MET A 16 -16.78 -4.70 2.80
N GLY A 17 -16.08 -4.70 3.95
CA GLY A 17 -16.54 -5.31 5.19
C GLY A 17 -16.27 -6.81 5.30
N LYS A 18 -15.35 -7.35 4.49
CA LYS A 18 -14.94 -8.76 4.52
C LYS A 18 -13.58 -8.90 5.20
N SER A 19 -13.59 -9.51 6.38
CA SER A 19 -12.39 -9.70 7.22
C SER A 19 -11.81 -11.12 7.16
N ASP A 20 -12.61 -12.12 6.78
CA ASP A 20 -12.13 -13.48 6.54
C ASP A 20 -11.47 -13.57 5.16
N ILE A 21 -10.27 -12.98 5.05
CA ILE A 21 -9.49 -12.88 3.83
C ILE A 21 -8.01 -12.94 4.17
N ALA A 22 -7.26 -13.71 3.39
CA ALA A 22 -5.83 -13.91 3.58
C ALA A 22 -5.06 -13.71 2.27
N VAL A 23 -3.77 -13.38 2.41
CA VAL A 23 -2.81 -13.34 1.30
C VAL A 23 -1.83 -14.48 1.49
N LEU A 24 -1.65 -15.30 0.45
CA LEU A 24 -0.64 -16.36 0.44
C LEU A 24 0.76 -15.73 0.49
N ASP A 25 1.48 -15.94 1.59
CA ASP A 25 2.81 -15.38 1.80
C ASP A 25 3.81 -15.99 0.81
N GLY A 26 4.54 -15.15 0.07
CA GLY A 26 5.38 -15.57 -1.08
C GLY A 26 4.60 -15.86 -2.38
N GLY A 27 3.27 -15.99 -2.31
CA GLY A 27 2.37 -16.18 -3.44
C GLY A 27 2.68 -17.41 -4.29
N TYR A 28 2.20 -17.39 -5.54
CA TYR A 28 2.38 -18.50 -6.48
C TYR A 28 3.85 -18.92 -6.73
N PRO A 29 4.83 -18.00 -6.82
CA PRO A 29 6.24 -18.40 -6.96
C PRO A 29 6.74 -19.31 -5.82
N LYS A 30 6.38 -19.01 -4.57
CA LYS A 30 6.75 -19.85 -3.42
C LYS A 30 6.00 -21.19 -3.44
N TRP A 31 4.72 -21.18 -3.82
CA TRP A 31 3.92 -22.40 -3.97
C TRP A 31 4.58 -23.40 -4.94
N LEU A 32 5.03 -22.92 -6.09
CA LEU A 32 5.78 -23.71 -7.07
C LEU A 32 7.14 -24.18 -6.53
N ALA A 33 7.89 -23.30 -5.87
CA ALA A 33 9.21 -23.64 -5.30
C ALA A 33 9.12 -24.73 -4.22
N GLU A 34 7.98 -24.82 -3.52
CA GLU A 34 7.70 -25.87 -2.53
C GLU A 34 7.18 -27.17 -3.16
N GLY A 35 7.07 -27.26 -4.49
CA GLY A 35 6.64 -28.47 -5.19
C GLY A 35 5.18 -28.86 -4.94
N ARG A 36 4.33 -27.88 -4.60
CA ARG A 36 2.92 -28.12 -4.31
C ARG A 36 2.11 -28.34 -5.59
N GLU A 37 1.01 -29.07 -5.45
CA GLU A 37 0.09 -29.38 -6.56
C GLU A 37 -0.48 -28.10 -7.19
N VAL A 38 -0.67 -28.14 -8.51
CA VAL A 38 -1.26 -27.07 -9.31
C VAL A 38 -2.25 -27.65 -10.30
N GLU A 39 -3.24 -26.85 -10.69
CA GLU A 39 -4.18 -27.17 -11.76
C GLU A 39 -4.20 -26.04 -12.80
N ASP A 40 -4.60 -26.38 -14.02
CA ASP A 40 -4.79 -25.46 -15.14
C ASP A 40 -6.24 -25.42 -15.66
N MET A 41 -7.16 -26.06 -14.92
CA MET A 41 -8.58 -26.08 -15.24
C MET A 41 -9.16 -24.67 -15.20
N ALA A 42 -10.08 -24.38 -16.12
CA ALA A 42 -10.83 -23.13 -16.10
C ALA A 42 -11.62 -23.00 -14.78
N PRO A 43 -11.64 -21.82 -14.14
CA PRO A 43 -12.32 -21.64 -12.87
C PRO A 43 -13.83 -21.88 -13.02
N ILE A 44 -14.37 -22.75 -12.18
CA ILE A 44 -15.82 -22.99 -12.10
C ILE A 44 -16.44 -21.85 -11.31
N MET A 45 -16.99 -20.85 -11.99
CA MET A 45 -17.71 -19.76 -11.36
C MET A 45 -19.02 -20.28 -10.76
N ARG A 46 -19.26 -19.98 -9.49
CA ARG A 46 -20.51 -20.29 -8.78
C ARG A 46 -21.06 -19.02 -8.18
N ASP A 47 -22.28 -18.67 -8.56
CA ASP A 47 -22.97 -17.53 -8.00
C ASP A 47 -23.20 -17.72 -6.51
N ARG A 48 -22.90 -16.68 -5.74
CA ARG A 48 -23.12 -16.59 -4.30
C ARG A 48 -23.57 -15.20 -3.94
N HIS A 49 -24.44 -15.10 -2.93
CA HIS A 49 -24.81 -13.81 -2.38
C HIS A 49 -23.66 -13.25 -1.54
N ILE A 50 -23.32 -11.98 -1.76
CA ILE A 50 -22.39 -11.23 -0.94
C ILE A 50 -23.05 -9.93 -0.47
N THR A 51 -23.20 -9.78 0.84
CA THR A 51 -23.60 -8.51 1.45
C THR A 51 -22.36 -7.64 1.65
N VAL A 52 -22.32 -6.43 1.11
CA VAL A 52 -21.18 -5.52 1.27
C VAL A 52 -21.50 -4.41 2.26
N SER A 53 -20.52 -3.99 3.06
CA SER A 53 -20.62 -2.84 3.96
C SER A 53 -19.34 -2.04 3.89
N ARG A 54 -19.42 -0.84 3.30
CA ARG A 54 -18.23 -0.01 3.05
C ARG A 54 -17.67 0.53 4.36
N GLN A 55 -16.42 0.18 4.65
CA GLN A 55 -15.64 0.63 5.79
C GLN A 55 -14.90 1.93 5.45
N ASN A 56 -15.63 3.06 5.44
CA ASN A 56 -15.13 4.35 4.98
C ASN A 56 -13.82 4.83 5.65
N HIS A 57 -13.53 4.37 6.88
CA HIS A 57 -12.30 4.72 7.59
C HIS A 57 -11.02 4.13 6.98
N LEU A 58 -11.12 3.07 6.16
CA LEU A 58 -9.97 2.41 5.53
C LEU A 58 -9.47 3.13 4.26
N VAL A 59 -10.18 4.16 3.80
CA VAL A 59 -9.83 4.93 2.60
C VAL A 59 -9.80 6.43 2.93
N LYS A 60 -8.81 7.14 2.38
CA LYS A 60 -8.75 8.60 2.41
C LYS A 60 -8.87 9.16 1.01
N ASP A 61 -9.55 10.29 0.90
CA ASP A 61 -9.56 11.11 -0.30
C ASP A 61 -8.47 12.21 -0.27
N VAL A 62 -8.25 12.86 -1.41
CA VAL A 62 -7.25 13.92 -1.56
C VAL A 62 -7.42 15.07 -0.57
N THR A 63 -8.65 15.42 -0.19
CA THR A 63 -8.92 16.53 0.73
C THR A 63 -8.47 16.18 2.15
N GLN A 64 -8.72 14.94 2.57
CA GLN A 64 -8.29 14.42 3.86
C GLN A 64 -6.77 14.28 3.93
N VAL A 65 -6.12 13.85 2.84
CA VAL A 65 -4.66 13.75 2.77
C VAL A 65 -4.01 15.13 2.76
N ALA A 66 -4.58 16.10 2.05
CA ALA A 66 -4.08 17.48 2.05
C ALA A 66 -4.19 18.11 3.45
N ALA A 67 -5.30 17.87 4.17
CA ALA A 67 -5.45 18.29 5.55
C ALA A 67 -4.39 17.62 6.45
N ALA A 68 -4.20 16.30 6.31
CA ALA A 68 -3.22 15.57 7.11
C ALA A 68 -1.78 16.02 6.88
N SER A 69 -1.41 16.30 5.62
CA SER A 69 -0.10 16.85 5.25
C SER A 69 0.13 18.23 5.88
N LYS A 70 -0.91 19.08 5.90
CA LYS A 70 -0.83 20.43 6.48
C LYS A 70 -0.78 20.42 8.01
N LEU A 71 -1.65 19.64 8.65
CA LEU A 71 -1.79 19.59 10.12
C LEU A 71 -0.72 18.73 10.78
N LYS A 72 -0.09 17.83 10.02
CA LYS A 72 0.87 16.84 10.52
C LYS A 72 0.26 16.04 11.67
N ASP A 73 -0.99 15.59 11.50
CA ASP A 73 -1.72 14.75 12.46
C ASP A 73 -1.64 13.25 12.10
N HIS A 74 -1.40 12.91 10.83
CA HIS A 74 -1.08 11.56 10.37
C HIS A 74 0.36 11.41 9.90
N GLU A 75 0.83 10.16 9.87
CA GLU A 75 2.03 9.74 9.16
C GLU A 75 1.63 9.36 7.71
N ILE A 76 2.08 10.13 6.72
CA ILE A 76 1.84 9.79 5.30
C ILE A 76 3.04 8.99 4.80
N VAL A 77 2.81 7.76 4.33
CA VAL A 77 3.88 6.84 3.93
C VAL A 77 3.73 6.41 2.47
N ASP A 78 4.74 6.72 1.66
CA ASP A 78 4.75 6.47 0.22
C ASP A 78 5.53 5.20 -0.13
N ALA A 79 4.88 4.30 -0.86
CA ALA A 79 5.41 2.99 -1.27
C ALA A 79 6.26 2.99 -2.55
N ARG A 80 6.38 4.13 -3.25
CA ARG A 80 7.12 4.24 -4.53
C ARG A 80 8.63 4.03 -4.32
N SER A 81 9.35 3.86 -5.42
CA SER A 81 10.82 3.78 -5.38
C SER A 81 11.41 5.08 -4.81
N PRO A 82 12.58 5.03 -4.15
CA PRO A 82 13.21 6.24 -3.62
C PRO A 82 13.48 7.30 -4.70
N ALA A 83 13.86 6.89 -5.92
CA ALA A 83 14.09 7.81 -7.03
C ALA A 83 12.83 8.56 -7.47
N ARG A 84 11.68 7.85 -7.58
CA ARG A 84 10.38 8.48 -7.87
C ARG A 84 9.93 9.40 -6.74
N PHE A 85 10.12 8.98 -5.50
CA PHE A 85 9.79 9.80 -4.33
C PHE A 85 10.58 11.11 -4.28
N ARG A 86 11.90 11.05 -4.51
CA ARG A 86 12.76 12.25 -4.57
C ARG A 86 12.53 13.10 -5.82
N GLY A 87 11.81 12.58 -6.82
CA GLY A 87 11.54 13.24 -8.09
C GLY A 87 12.72 13.20 -9.07
N GLU A 88 13.62 12.22 -8.92
CA GLU A 88 14.78 11.97 -9.79
C GLU A 88 14.42 11.11 -11.00
N GLU A 89 13.32 10.37 -10.92
CA GLU A 89 12.79 9.52 -11.98
C GLU A 89 11.40 10.04 -12.39
N ALA A 90 11.12 10.02 -13.69
CA ALA A 90 9.81 10.35 -14.21
C ALA A 90 8.77 9.31 -13.74
N GLU A 91 7.53 9.78 -13.53
CA GLU A 91 6.44 8.87 -13.23
C GLU A 91 6.06 8.04 -14.47
N PRO A 92 5.69 6.75 -14.33
CA PRO A 92 5.34 5.90 -15.46
C PRO A 92 4.16 6.41 -16.29
N ARG A 93 3.28 7.22 -15.67
CA ARG A 93 2.15 7.84 -16.34
C ARG A 93 2.56 9.24 -16.80
N GLU A 94 2.45 9.46 -18.10
CA GLU A 94 2.77 10.73 -18.75
C GLU A 94 1.98 11.90 -18.14
N GLY A 95 2.63 13.06 -18.04
CA GLY A 95 2.03 14.30 -17.54
C GLY A 95 1.98 14.45 -16.02
N LEU A 96 2.35 13.43 -15.24
CA LEU A 96 2.43 13.56 -13.78
C LEU A 96 3.69 14.31 -13.35
N ARG A 97 3.52 15.21 -12.37
CA ARG A 97 4.62 15.94 -11.74
C ARG A 97 5.54 14.97 -10.97
N ALA A 98 6.83 15.27 -10.93
CA ALA A 98 7.81 14.53 -10.14
C ALA A 98 7.88 15.05 -8.69
N GLY A 99 8.15 14.17 -7.73
CA GLY A 99 8.27 14.49 -6.31
C GLY A 99 7.35 13.65 -5.42
N HIS A 100 7.03 14.18 -4.24
CA HIS A 100 6.19 13.52 -3.24
C HIS A 100 5.26 14.50 -2.49
N ILE A 101 4.33 13.93 -1.72
CA ILE A 101 3.39 14.65 -0.87
C ILE A 101 4.18 15.31 0.28
N PRO A 102 4.01 16.60 0.56
CA PRO A 102 4.79 17.27 1.59
C PRO A 102 4.73 16.59 2.96
N GLY A 103 5.90 16.39 3.57
CA GLY A 103 6.05 15.73 4.87
C GLY A 103 5.80 14.21 4.87
N SER A 104 5.56 13.60 3.72
CA SER A 104 5.47 12.13 3.62
C SER A 104 6.83 11.47 3.79
N LYS A 105 6.83 10.18 4.16
CA LYS A 105 8.03 9.36 4.36
C LYS A 105 8.06 8.22 3.35
N ASN A 106 9.23 7.90 2.80
CA ASN A 106 9.35 6.83 1.83
C ASN A 106 9.60 5.48 2.51
N VAL A 107 8.68 4.53 2.34
CA VAL A 107 8.88 3.12 2.65
C VAL A 107 8.64 2.33 1.37
N HIS A 108 9.68 2.20 0.55
CA HIS A 108 9.58 1.47 -0.71
C HIS A 108 9.07 0.04 -0.46
N TYR A 109 7.94 -0.35 -1.08
CA TYR A 109 7.25 -1.61 -0.75
C TYR A 109 8.17 -2.85 -0.77
N ARG A 110 9.19 -2.87 -1.65
CA ARG A 110 10.13 -3.98 -1.76
C ARG A 110 10.95 -4.19 -0.49
N SER A 111 11.19 -3.15 0.30
CA SER A 111 11.92 -3.24 1.58
C SER A 111 11.15 -4.01 2.65
N LEU A 112 9.84 -4.20 2.49
CA LEU A 112 8.98 -5.00 3.38
C LEU A 112 9.01 -6.49 3.04
N LEU A 113 9.60 -6.86 1.90
CA LEU A 113 9.66 -8.23 1.41
C LEU A 113 11.07 -8.81 1.55
N SER A 114 11.13 -10.11 1.81
CA SER A 114 12.33 -10.93 1.72
C SER A 114 12.71 -11.16 0.25
N SER A 115 13.93 -11.68 0.01
CA SER A 115 14.42 -11.97 -1.35
C SER A 115 13.53 -12.98 -2.09
N ASP A 116 12.98 -13.95 -1.36
CA ASP A 116 12.02 -14.96 -1.85
C ASP A 116 10.59 -14.43 -2.07
N GLY A 117 10.34 -13.14 -1.80
CA GLY A 117 9.05 -12.50 -1.98
C GLY A 117 8.06 -12.71 -0.84
N THR A 118 8.47 -13.34 0.27
CA THR A 118 7.67 -13.39 1.50
C THR A 118 7.67 -12.05 2.23
N MET A 119 6.64 -11.78 3.01
CA MET A 119 6.59 -10.64 3.91
C MET A 119 7.58 -10.86 5.06
N LYS A 120 8.35 -9.83 5.41
CA LYS A 120 9.30 -9.91 6.53
C LYS A 120 8.61 -10.19 7.88
N SER A 121 9.39 -10.62 8.86
CA SER A 121 8.91 -10.82 10.23
C SER A 121 8.42 -9.50 10.85
N PRO A 122 7.50 -9.55 11.84
CA PRO A 122 6.98 -8.34 12.47
C PRO A 122 8.07 -7.38 12.99
N ASP A 123 9.14 -7.90 13.60
CA ASP A 123 10.23 -7.05 14.11
C ASP A 123 11.02 -6.39 12.99
N ALA A 124 11.29 -7.11 11.90
CA ALA A 124 11.95 -6.56 10.72
C ALA A 124 11.08 -5.51 10.00
N LEU A 125 9.75 -5.72 9.95
CA LEU A 125 8.82 -4.74 9.42
C LEU A 125 8.81 -3.45 10.26
N LYS A 126 8.67 -3.58 11.59
CA LYS A 126 8.76 -2.42 12.51
C LYS A 126 10.05 -1.63 12.27
N LYS A 127 11.18 -2.33 12.16
CA LYS A 127 12.47 -1.70 11.91
C LYS A 127 12.51 -0.91 10.60
N VAL A 128 11.89 -1.42 9.54
CA VAL A 128 11.81 -0.70 8.25
C VAL A 128 11.04 0.61 8.39
N PHE A 129 9.89 0.61 9.08
CA PHE A 129 9.11 1.83 9.33
C PHE A 129 9.85 2.83 10.23
N GLU A 130 10.47 2.36 11.31
CA GLU A 130 11.26 3.19 12.23
C GLU A 130 12.47 3.84 11.55
N VAL A 131 13.19 3.11 10.70
CA VAL A 131 14.34 3.65 9.94
C VAL A 131 13.89 4.71 8.94
N ALA A 132 12.70 4.57 8.35
CA ALA A 132 12.09 5.62 7.53
C ALA A 132 11.53 6.79 8.36
N GLY A 133 11.66 6.75 9.69
CA GLY A 133 11.22 7.78 10.61
C GLY A 133 9.72 7.77 10.90
N VAL A 134 8.97 6.74 10.52
CA VAL A 134 7.52 6.67 10.72
C VAL A 134 7.20 6.50 12.20
N ASP A 135 6.41 7.41 12.77
CA ASP A 135 5.92 7.30 14.15
C ASP A 135 4.70 6.38 14.23
N LEU A 136 4.93 5.11 14.55
CA LEU A 136 3.88 4.08 14.64
C LEU A 136 2.90 4.29 15.82
N LYS A 137 3.04 5.36 16.61
CA LYS A 137 2.04 5.77 17.61
C LYS A 137 0.93 6.63 17.02
N ARG A 138 1.11 7.12 15.79
CA ARG A 138 0.18 8.02 15.09
C ARG A 138 -0.52 7.28 13.96
N PRO A 139 -1.74 7.71 13.57
CA PRO A 139 -2.45 7.08 12.46
C PRO A 139 -1.65 7.20 11.17
N VAL A 140 -1.67 6.14 10.35
CA VAL A 140 -0.89 6.08 9.10
C VAL A 140 -1.81 6.18 7.88
N ILE A 141 -1.42 7.01 6.90
CA ILE A 141 -2.02 7.04 5.56
C ILE A 141 -0.99 6.46 4.59
N THR A 142 -1.29 5.31 4.00
CA THR A 142 -0.44 4.71 2.97
C THR A 142 -0.79 5.25 1.58
N SER A 143 0.22 5.56 0.77
CA SER A 143 0.09 6.05 -0.60
C SER A 143 1.11 5.36 -1.51
N CYS A 144 0.91 5.43 -2.83
CA CYS A 144 1.92 5.04 -3.81
C CYS A 144 1.72 5.78 -5.14
N GLY A 145 1.89 5.09 -6.28
CA GLY A 145 1.52 5.62 -7.59
C GLY A 145 0.01 5.65 -7.84
N SER A 146 -0.70 4.55 -7.57
CA SER A 146 -2.10 4.35 -7.97
C SER A 146 -2.91 3.48 -6.99
N GLY A 147 -2.54 3.49 -5.71
CA GLY A 147 -3.25 2.74 -4.66
C GLY A 147 -2.99 1.23 -4.61
N VAL A 148 -2.18 0.66 -5.52
CA VAL A 148 -1.89 -0.79 -5.55
C VAL A 148 -0.82 -1.18 -4.53
N THR A 149 0.42 -0.70 -4.68
CA THR A 149 1.52 -1.06 -3.76
C THR A 149 1.37 -0.44 -2.37
N ALA A 150 0.55 0.60 -2.21
CA ALA A 150 0.16 1.13 -0.90
C ALA A 150 -0.47 0.05 -0.01
N ALA A 151 -1.25 -0.86 -0.59
CA ALA A 151 -1.89 -1.94 0.15
C ALA A 151 -0.88 -2.95 0.74
N ILE A 152 0.35 -3.03 0.20
CA ILE A 152 1.43 -3.84 0.79
C ILE A 152 1.89 -3.22 2.11
N LEU A 153 1.98 -1.89 2.18
CA LEU A 153 2.27 -1.18 3.43
C LEU A 153 1.12 -1.39 4.43
N SER A 154 -0.14 -1.26 4.01
CA SER A 154 -1.30 -1.53 4.86
C SER A 154 -1.28 -2.96 5.42
N LEU A 155 -0.94 -3.96 4.61
CA LEU A 155 -0.80 -5.35 5.05
C LEU A 155 0.35 -5.53 6.05
N ALA A 156 1.48 -4.85 5.82
CA ALA A 156 2.60 -4.86 6.75
C ALA A 156 2.25 -4.20 8.10
N LEU A 157 1.52 -3.08 8.09
CA LEU A 157 1.01 -2.40 9.29
C LEU A 157 0.08 -3.30 10.10
N GLU A 158 -0.86 -3.99 9.45
CA GLU A 158 -1.71 -4.99 10.10
C GLU A 158 -0.88 -6.12 10.73
N ARG A 159 0.15 -6.62 10.03
CA ARG A 159 0.99 -7.72 10.52
C ARG A 159 1.84 -7.35 11.74
N ILE A 160 2.14 -6.07 11.93
CA ILE A 160 2.82 -5.56 13.14
C ILE A 160 1.85 -5.08 14.23
N GLY A 161 0.54 -5.24 14.01
CA GLY A 161 -0.52 -4.87 14.95
C GLY A 161 -0.94 -3.39 14.91
N HIS A 162 -0.44 -2.61 13.95
CA HIS A 162 -0.84 -1.22 13.76
C HIS A 162 -2.12 -1.16 12.92
N LYS A 163 -3.27 -1.05 13.59
CA LYS A 163 -4.61 -1.10 12.95
C LYS A 163 -5.17 0.27 12.56
N ASP A 164 -4.59 1.36 13.06
CA ASP A 164 -5.03 2.72 12.76
C ASP A 164 -4.36 3.22 11.46
N HIS A 165 -4.70 2.57 10.35
CA HIS A 165 -4.20 2.94 9.03
C HIS A 165 -5.32 3.02 8.01
N SER A 166 -5.07 3.83 6.98
CA SER A 166 -5.96 4.04 5.85
C SER A 166 -5.15 4.18 4.57
N LEU A 167 -5.79 3.92 3.42
CA LEU A 167 -5.14 3.98 2.11
C LEU A 167 -5.66 5.18 1.33
N TYR A 168 -4.75 6.01 0.81
CA TYR A 168 -5.08 7.06 -0.14
C TYR A 168 -5.16 6.48 -1.56
N ASP A 169 -6.39 6.29 -2.05
CA ASP A 169 -6.62 5.49 -3.26
C ASP A 169 -6.16 6.20 -4.54
N GLY A 170 -6.41 7.50 -4.64
CA GLY A 170 -5.94 8.32 -5.75
C GLY A 170 -4.41 8.41 -5.83
N SER A 171 -3.73 8.32 -4.66
CA SER A 171 -2.28 8.20 -4.59
C SER A 171 -1.57 9.33 -5.38
N TRP A 172 -0.33 9.10 -5.85
CA TRP A 172 0.39 10.08 -6.66
C TRP A 172 -0.25 10.36 -8.02
N ALA A 173 -1.00 9.42 -8.60
CA ALA A 173 -1.70 9.64 -9.87
C ALA A 173 -2.77 10.73 -9.75
N GLU A 174 -3.43 10.86 -8.61
CA GLU A 174 -4.34 11.96 -8.32
C GLU A 174 -3.57 13.21 -7.84
N TRP A 175 -2.68 13.05 -6.85
CA TRP A 175 -1.96 14.18 -6.26
C TRP A 175 -1.07 14.90 -7.28
N GLY A 176 -0.25 14.14 -8.00
CA GLY A 176 0.69 14.63 -9.00
C GLY A 176 0.02 15.25 -10.23
N ALA A 177 -1.27 15.02 -10.45
CA ALA A 177 -2.03 15.56 -11.58
C ALA A 177 -2.59 16.97 -11.35
N PHE A 178 -2.74 17.41 -10.09
CA PHE A 178 -3.37 18.70 -9.77
C PHE A 178 -2.38 19.77 -9.32
N ASP A 179 -2.16 20.80 -10.13
CA ASP A 179 -1.13 21.84 -9.89
C ASP A 179 -1.29 22.62 -8.58
N TYR A 180 -2.51 22.72 -8.05
CA TYR A 180 -2.78 23.42 -6.79
C TYR A 180 -2.40 22.61 -5.55
N LEU A 181 -2.08 21.31 -5.69
CA LEU A 181 -1.55 20.50 -4.59
C LEU A 181 -0.03 20.69 -4.48
N PRO A 182 0.48 20.97 -3.26
CA PRO A 182 1.90 21.20 -3.05
C PRO A 182 2.71 19.92 -3.27
N VAL A 183 3.96 20.08 -3.72
CA VAL A 183 4.87 18.97 -4.02
C VAL A 183 6.24 19.28 -3.42
N GLU A 184 6.83 18.30 -2.74
CA GLU A 184 8.23 18.33 -2.31
C GLU A 184 9.10 17.47 -3.23
N LYS A 185 10.39 17.80 -3.30
CA LYS A 185 11.44 17.07 -4.03
C LYS A 185 12.69 16.99 -3.16
N GLY A 186 13.54 15.99 -3.43
CA GLY A 186 14.72 15.68 -2.62
C GLY A 186 14.50 14.52 -1.66
#